data_AF-A0A533W547-F1
#
_entry.id   AF-A0A533W547-F1
#
_cell.length_a   1.000
_cell.length_b   1.000
_cell.length_c   1.000
_cell.angle_alpha   90.00
_cell.angle_beta   90.00
_cell.angle_gamma   90.00
#
_symmetry.space_group_name_H-M   'P 1'
#
loop_
_entity.id
_entity.type
_entity.pdbx_description
1 polymer ?
#
loop_
_entity_poly.entity_id
_entity_poly.type
_entity_poly.pdbx_seq_one_letter_code
_entity_poly.pdbx_strand_id
1 'polypeptide(L)'
;MAARIPNSVWVRFVVAPSERVLKPFLKKGGTVTHYIIRQVVPVRGRPYNLTRGWSVIRLDSPRPLRLGVRGPNNVAVKQFYGVAQHSHYTSNQHRELLDRISLPELTASENTIGVLIPIHKSEKWWRLAQDQRQAYFDKTESWEGHTAIGLKFADRIFRRLYHSRYLGMRPDYDFLTYFEFEEKHQRDFRALLSQLRDTKLNPEWKFVDKEFEVWMTKIR
;
A
#
# COMPACT_ATOMS: atom_id res chain seq x y z
N MET A 1 21.48 -23.20 -10.80
CA MET A 1 22.05 -22.31 -9.76
C MET A 1 20.92 -21.42 -9.26
N ALA A 2 20.49 -21.61 -8.01
CA ALA A 2 19.38 -20.85 -7.43
C ALA A 2 19.77 -19.37 -7.35
N ALA A 3 19.03 -18.52 -8.05
CA ALA A 3 19.24 -17.08 -8.05
C ALA A 3 19.12 -16.56 -6.61
N ARG A 4 20.17 -15.87 -6.13
CA ARG A 4 20.19 -15.10 -4.88
C ARG A 4 18.91 -14.27 -4.76
N ILE A 5 18.13 -14.46 -3.69
CA ILE A 5 17.01 -13.57 -3.32
C ILE A 5 17.62 -12.22 -2.90
N PRO A 6 17.41 -11.10 -3.61
CA PRO A 6 17.68 -9.79 -3.05
C PRO A 6 16.52 -9.43 -2.12
N ASN A 7 16.74 -9.73 -0.85
CA ASN A 7 16.41 -8.98 0.37
C ASN A 7 15.22 -8.00 0.28
N SER A 8 14.17 -8.30 1.04
CA SER A 8 13.03 -7.44 1.40
C SER A 8 13.27 -5.94 1.21
N VAL A 9 12.45 -5.30 0.38
CA VAL A 9 12.49 -3.84 0.20
C VAL A 9 11.72 -3.17 1.32
N TRP A 10 12.41 -2.38 2.12
CA TRP A 10 11.84 -1.54 3.16
C TRP A 10 11.31 -0.25 2.54
N VAL A 11 10.13 0.18 2.96
CA VAL A 11 9.55 1.45 2.53
C VAL A 11 9.33 2.38 3.70
N ARG A 12 9.55 3.66 3.45
CA ARG A 12 9.08 4.74 4.30
C ARG A 12 8.39 5.81 3.46
N PHE A 13 7.13 6.07 3.75
CA PHE A 13 6.45 7.27 3.29
C PHE A 13 6.65 8.38 4.32
N VAL A 14 7.04 9.56 3.88
CA VAL A 14 7.17 10.75 4.74
C VAL A 14 6.27 11.83 4.16
N VAL A 15 5.30 12.29 4.95
CA VAL A 15 4.33 13.32 4.58
C VAL A 15 4.61 14.58 5.38
N ALA A 16 4.73 15.72 4.71
CA ALA A 16 4.99 17.00 5.34
C ALA A 16 4.33 18.17 4.58
N PRO A 17 4.16 19.35 5.21
CA PRO A 17 3.55 20.52 4.57
C PRO A 17 4.24 20.99 3.28
N SER A 18 5.55 20.76 3.13
CA SER A 18 6.28 21.10 1.92
C SER A 18 7.54 20.25 1.74
N GLU A 19 8.05 20.19 0.51
CA GLU A 19 9.26 19.46 0.16
C GLU A 19 10.51 19.93 0.91
N ARG A 20 10.58 21.21 1.28
CA ARG A 20 11.69 21.75 2.10
C ARG A 20 11.83 20.98 3.42
N VAL A 21 10.72 20.56 4.01
CA VAL A 21 10.68 19.78 5.27
C VAL A 21 11.19 18.35 5.05
N LEU A 22 11.11 17.84 3.82
CA LEU A 22 11.49 16.48 3.44
C LEU A 22 12.99 16.33 3.18
N LYS A 23 13.73 17.42 2.95
CA LYS A 23 15.18 17.40 2.65
C LYS A 23 16.02 16.52 3.59
N PRO A 24 15.83 16.51 4.93
CA PRO A 24 16.59 15.65 5.84
C PRO A 24 16.38 14.14 5.61
N PHE A 25 15.28 13.76 4.95
CA PHE A 25 14.91 12.37 4.72
C PHE A 25 15.48 11.80 3.41
N LEU A 26 15.94 12.66 2.49
CA LEU A 26 16.42 12.30 1.14
C LEU A 26 17.83 11.68 1.12
N LYS A 27 18.68 11.97 2.12
CA LYS A 27 20.10 11.56 2.13
C LYS A 27 20.34 10.07 2.49
N LYS A 28 19.35 9.19 2.31
CA LYS A 28 19.46 7.78 2.70
C LYS A 28 19.38 6.91 1.45
N GLY A 29 20.42 6.11 1.22
CA GLY A 29 20.54 5.22 0.05
C GLY A 29 19.26 4.42 -0.20
N GLY A 30 18.86 4.34 -1.47
CA GLY A 30 17.55 3.87 -1.90
C GLY A 30 17.03 4.70 -3.08
N THR A 31 15.81 4.40 -3.51
CA THR A 31 15.09 5.20 -4.51
C THR A 31 14.10 6.12 -3.82
N VAL A 32 14.00 7.36 -4.31
CA VAL A 32 13.04 8.34 -3.81
C VAL A 32 12.01 8.61 -4.89
N THR A 33 10.75 8.66 -4.50
CA THR A 33 9.64 9.06 -5.37
C THR A 33 8.82 10.13 -4.70
N HIS A 34 8.48 11.19 -5.43
CA HIS A 34 7.84 12.39 -4.91
C HIS A 34 6.36 12.42 -5.31
N TYR A 35 5.52 12.91 -4.41
CA TYR A 35 4.10 13.10 -4.67
C TYR A 35 3.54 14.34 -3.97
N ILE A 36 2.38 14.79 -4.44
CA ILE A 36 1.55 15.81 -3.78
C ILE A 36 0.19 15.21 -3.44
N ILE A 37 -0.29 15.40 -2.21
CA ILE A 37 -1.61 14.90 -1.79
C ILE A 37 -2.71 15.65 -2.54
N ARG A 38 -3.58 14.89 -3.21
CA ARG A 38 -4.82 15.40 -3.84
C ARG A 38 -5.97 15.43 -2.84
N GLN A 39 -6.10 14.35 -2.05
CA GLN A 39 -7.17 14.17 -1.07
C GLN A 39 -6.87 13.03 -0.11
N VAL A 40 -7.57 13.03 1.02
CA VAL A 40 -7.59 11.93 2.00
C VAL A 40 -9.04 11.49 2.14
N VAL A 41 -9.31 10.20 1.93
CA VAL A 41 -10.67 9.65 2.00
C VAL A 41 -10.77 8.77 3.24
N PRO A 42 -11.54 9.16 4.27
CA PRO A 42 -11.83 8.27 5.39
C PRO A 42 -12.71 7.11 4.93
N VAL A 43 -12.40 5.89 5.36
CA VAL A 43 -13.24 4.70 5.05
C VAL A 43 -13.72 4.02 6.33
N ARG A 44 -12.82 3.67 7.24
CA ARG A 44 -13.15 3.09 8.54
C ARG A 44 -12.15 3.57 9.59
N GLY A 45 -12.67 4.02 10.74
CA GLY A 45 -11.86 4.69 11.76
C GLY A 45 -11.40 6.10 11.34
N ARG A 46 -10.57 6.74 12.17
CA ARG A 46 -10.11 8.12 11.94
C ARG A 46 -8.82 8.15 11.11
N PRO A 47 -8.78 8.88 9.98
CA PRO A 47 -7.54 9.10 9.25
C PRO A 47 -6.59 10.01 10.03
N TYR A 48 -5.31 10.00 9.65
CA TYR A 48 -4.37 11.01 10.13
C TYR A 48 -4.70 12.39 9.57
N ASN A 49 -4.28 13.45 10.28
CA ASN A 49 -4.43 14.82 9.81
C ASN A 49 -3.40 15.12 8.70
N LEU A 50 -3.73 14.70 7.47
CA LEU A 50 -2.96 14.97 6.25
C LEU A 50 -3.78 15.93 5.39
N THR A 51 -3.11 16.90 4.76
CA THR A 51 -3.80 17.98 4.04
C THR A 51 -3.49 17.91 2.55
N ARG A 52 -4.47 18.29 1.71
CA ARG A 52 -4.26 18.49 0.27
C ARG A 52 -3.11 19.48 0.03
N GLY A 53 -2.29 19.21 -0.98
CA GLY A 53 -1.11 20.02 -1.32
C GLY A 53 0.14 19.68 -0.52
N TRP A 54 0.04 18.88 0.55
CA TRP A 54 1.22 18.43 1.28
C TRP A 54 2.07 17.49 0.43
N SER A 55 3.38 17.58 0.62
CA SER A 55 4.37 16.77 -0.09
C SER A 55 4.51 15.40 0.58
N VAL A 56 4.65 14.37 -0.24
CA VAL A 56 4.96 12.99 0.17
C VAL A 56 6.22 12.56 -0.54
N ILE A 57 7.13 11.92 0.18
CA ILE A 57 8.18 11.09 -0.44
C ILE A 57 7.96 9.63 -0.06
N ARG A 58 8.10 8.74 -1.03
CA ARG A 58 8.28 7.30 -0.82
C ARG A 58 9.76 6.99 -0.93
N LEU A 59 10.32 6.35 0.08
CA LEU A 59 11.71 5.94 0.15
C LEU A 59 11.78 4.42 0.19
N ASP A 60 12.26 3.79 -0.87
CA ASP A 60 12.50 2.35 -0.92
C ASP A 60 13.98 2.07 -0.63
N SER A 61 14.27 1.13 0.26
CA SER A 61 15.63 0.76 0.66
C SER A 61 15.81 -0.75 0.74
N PRO A 62 16.94 -1.31 0.26
CA PRO A 62 17.25 -2.73 0.44
C PRO A 62 17.72 -3.07 1.86
N ARG A 63 17.84 -2.06 2.75
CA ARG A 63 18.26 -2.21 4.14
C ARG A 63 17.16 -1.75 5.08
N PRO A 64 17.06 -2.31 6.30
CA PRO A 64 16.14 -1.83 7.32
C PRO A 64 16.26 -0.32 7.54
N LEU A 65 15.11 0.36 7.52
CA LEU A 65 15.05 1.80 7.72
C LEU A 65 15.13 2.12 9.22
N ARG A 66 15.91 3.14 9.58
CA ARG A 66 15.86 3.69 10.94
C ARG A 66 14.48 4.28 11.20
N LEU A 67 13.81 3.73 12.20
CA LEU A 67 12.47 4.12 12.63
C LEU A 67 12.53 5.39 13.50
N GLY A 68 11.44 6.16 13.54
CA GLY A 68 11.30 7.30 14.46
C GLY A 68 12.21 8.50 14.17
N VAL A 69 12.72 8.64 12.94
CA VAL A 69 13.53 9.80 12.54
C VAL A 69 12.69 11.07 12.66
N ARG A 70 13.10 12.02 13.49
CA ARG A 70 12.37 13.29 13.67
C ARG A 70 12.55 14.19 12.44
N GLY A 71 11.50 14.95 12.12
CA GLY A 71 11.59 16.05 11.14
C GLY A 71 12.31 17.28 11.72
N PRO A 72 12.45 18.35 10.93
CA PRO A 72 12.88 19.65 11.42
C PRO A 72 12.05 20.13 12.62
N ASN A 73 12.67 20.90 13.53
CA ASN A 73 12.01 21.40 14.73
C ASN A 73 10.69 22.13 14.40
N ASN A 74 9.65 21.86 15.19
CA ASN A 74 8.33 22.50 15.13
C ASN A 74 7.52 22.30 13.82
N VAL A 75 7.90 21.36 12.95
CA VAL A 75 7.09 21.03 11.76
C VAL A 75 6.50 19.62 11.89
N ALA A 76 5.18 19.52 11.76
CA ALA A 76 4.49 18.23 11.77
C ALA A 76 4.91 17.39 10.56
N VAL A 77 5.41 16.18 10.82
CA VAL A 77 5.73 15.18 9.80
C VAL A 77 5.06 13.88 10.17
N LYS A 78 4.36 13.25 9.21
CA LYS A 78 3.81 11.91 9.38
C LYS A 78 4.65 10.90 8.62
N GLN A 79 4.97 9.77 9.24
CA GLN A 79 5.73 8.69 8.62
C GLN A 79 4.95 7.39 8.64
N PHE A 80 5.03 6.64 7.54
CA PHE A 80 4.50 5.29 7.41
C PHE A 80 5.64 4.36 7.03
N TYR A 81 5.70 3.17 7.63
CA TYR A 81 6.79 2.21 7.42
C TYR A 81 6.22 0.85 7.05
N GLY A 82 6.91 0.16 6.15
CA GLY A 82 6.52 -1.17 5.72
C GLY A 82 7.72 -1.93 5.19
N VAL A 83 7.56 -3.24 5.03
CA VAL A 83 8.55 -4.09 4.35
C VAL A 83 7.83 -5.00 3.36
N ALA A 84 8.32 -5.05 2.12
CA ALA A 84 7.86 -6.04 1.15
C ALA A 84 8.33 -7.43 1.61
N GLN A 85 7.42 -8.38 1.65
CA GLN A 85 7.70 -9.77 2.07
C GLN A 85 7.38 -10.74 0.93
N HIS A 86 7.69 -12.02 1.14
CA HIS A 86 7.24 -13.09 0.25
C HIS A 86 5.71 -13.19 0.23
N SER A 87 5.17 -13.81 -0.81
CA SER A 87 3.72 -14.04 -0.94
C SER A 87 3.21 -14.96 0.17
N HIS A 88 2.14 -14.54 0.86
CA HIS A 88 1.50 -15.33 1.93
C HIS A 88 0.32 -16.18 1.43
N TYR A 89 -0.45 -15.68 0.45
CA TYR A 89 -1.69 -16.32 -0.02
C TYR A 89 -1.72 -16.57 -1.54
N THR A 90 -0.73 -16.07 -2.28
CA THR A 90 -0.69 -16.20 -3.74
C THR A 90 -0.27 -17.61 -4.14
N SER A 91 -1.14 -18.34 -4.82
CA SER A 91 -0.80 -19.63 -5.43
C SER A 91 0.22 -19.48 -6.58
N ASN A 92 0.86 -20.58 -6.98
CA ASN A 92 1.82 -20.54 -8.09
C ASN A 92 1.17 -20.09 -9.41
N GLN A 93 -0.04 -20.60 -9.72
CA GLN A 93 -0.79 -20.22 -10.92
C GLN A 93 -1.12 -18.72 -10.92
N HIS A 94 -1.56 -18.17 -9.78
CA HIS A 94 -1.83 -16.74 -9.67
C HIS A 94 -0.56 -15.92 -9.82
N ARG A 95 0.57 -16.36 -9.24
CA ARG A 95 1.87 -15.70 -9.40
C ARG A 95 2.28 -15.63 -10.87
N GLU A 96 2.25 -16.74 -11.60
CA GLU A 96 2.62 -16.80 -13.02
C GLU A 96 1.70 -15.96 -13.92
N LEU A 97 0.42 -15.87 -13.59
CA LEU A 97 -0.49 -14.97 -14.28
C LEU A 97 -0.14 -13.51 -13.99
N LEU A 98 0.05 -13.15 -12.72
CA LEU A 98 0.40 -11.80 -12.30
C LEU A 98 1.74 -11.34 -12.87
N ASP A 99 2.74 -12.22 -12.94
CA ASP A 99 4.04 -11.95 -13.54
C ASP A 99 3.92 -11.57 -15.03
N ARG A 100 2.89 -12.09 -15.72
CA ARG A 100 2.63 -11.78 -17.14
C ARG A 100 1.82 -10.51 -17.36
N ILE A 101 0.84 -10.22 -16.50
CA ILE A 101 -0.14 -9.16 -16.75
C ILE A 101 0.10 -7.89 -15.94
N SER A 102 0.85 -7.96 -14.83
CA SER A 102 0.99 -6.80 -13.95
C SER A 102 1.83 -5.72 -14.63
N LEU A 103 1.35 -4.47 -14.55
CA LEU A 103 2.14 -3.32 -14.97
C LEU A 103 3.39 -3.16 -14.09
N PRO A 104 4.48 -2.60 -14.65
CA PRO A 104 5.54 -2.03 -13.84
C PRO A 104 5.07 -0.74 -13.15
N GLU A 105 5.92 -0.19 -12.29
CA GLU A 105 5.65 1.12 -11.68
C GLU A 105 5.60 2.22 -12.75
N LEU A 106 4.64 3.16 -12.63
CA LEU A 106 4.42 4.19 -13.65
C LEU A 106 5.45 5.31 -13.51
N THR A 107 5.76 5.98 -14.62
CA THR A 107 6.60 7.19 -14.60
C THR A 107 5.83 8.37 -14.00
N ALA A 108 6.57 9.34 -13.43
CA ALA A 108 5.98 10.55 -12.90
C ALA A 108 5.36 11.42 -14.03
N SER A 109 4.11 11.82 -13.83
CA SER A 109 3.31 12.62 -14.74
C SER A 109 2.17 13.27 -13.95
N GLU A 110 1.64 14.39 -14.44
CA GLU A 110 0.44 15.02 -13.88
C GLU A 110 -0.77 14.07 -13.82
N ASN A 111 -0.81 13.10 -14.74
CA ASN A 111 -1.86 12.09 -14.85
C ASN A 111 -1.55 10.80 -14.07
N THR A 112 -0.38 10.66 -13.46
CA THR A 112 -0.03 9.46 -12.68
C THR A 112 -0.51 9.62 -11.24
N ILE A 113 -1.51 8.83 -10.87
CA ILE A 113 -2.09 8.81 -9.53
C ILE A 113 -1.44 7.70 -8.73
N GLY A 114 -0.86 8.05 -7.59
CA GLY A 114 -0.51 7.12 -6.53
C GLY A 114 -1.63 7.08 -5.48
N VAL A 115 -1.89 5.91 -4.89
CA VAL A 115 -2.79 5.78 -3.74
C VAL A 115 -2.13 4.91 -2.68
N LEU A 116 -1.91 5.50 -1.50
CA LEU A 116 -1.46 4.78 -0.31
C LEU A 116 -2.68 4.51 0.58
N ILE A 117 -2.90 3.25 0.92
CA ILE A 117 -4.01 2.83 1.78
C ILE A 117 -3.44 2.02 2.96
N PRO A 118 -3.30 2.66 4.13
CA PRO A 118 -2.97 1.95 5.36
C PRO A 118 -4.18 1.16 5.86
N ILE A 119 -3.99 -0.13 6.13
CA ILE A 119 -5.05 -1.05 6.55
C ILE A 119 -4.65 -1.71 7.86
N HIS A 120 -5.56 -1.71 8.85
CA HIS A 120 -5.47 -2.53 10.06
C HIS A 120 -6.54 -3.61 10.03
N LYS A 121 -6.18 -4.82 10.45
CA LYS A 121 -7.12 -5.91 10.66
C LYS A 121 -7.27 -6.20 12.16
N SER A 122 -8.50 -6.49 12.55
CA SER A 122 -8.85 -6.86 13.91
C SER A 122 -8.11 -8.10 14.41
N GLU A 123 -7.95 -8.23 15.71
CA GLU A 123 -7.36 -9.43 16.34
C GLU A 123 -8.09 -10.73 15.98
N LYS A 124 -9.38 -10.67 15.64
CA LYS A 124 -10.14 -11.83 15.17
C LYS A 124 -9.52 -12.43 13.92
N TRP A 125 -9.02 -11.61 12.99
CA TRP A 125 -8.30 -12.08 11.80
C TRP A 125 -6.99 -12.75 12.17
N TRP A 126 -6.23 -12.12 13.07
CA TRP A 126 -4.90 -12.62 13.43
C TRP A 126 -4.93 -13.88 14.29
N ARG A 127 -6.09 -14.22 14.88
CA ARG A 127 -6.34 -15.52 15.54
C ARG A 127 -6.66 -16.66 14.58
N LEU A 128 -7.06 -16.36 13.34
CA LEU A 128 -7.36 -17.38 12.35
C LEU A 128 -6.08 -18.11 11.93
N ALA A 129 -6.20 -19.43 11.78
CA ALA A 129 -5.16 -20.25 11.17
C ALA A 129 -4.91 -19.84 9.71
N GLN A 130 -3.79 -20.28 9.14
CA GLN A 130 -3.36 -19.87 7.80
C GLN A 130 -4.35 -20.27 6.71
N ASP A 131 -4.84 -21.51 6.77
CA ASP A 131 -5.87 -22.09 5.90
C ASP A 131 -7.18 -21.29 5.98
N GLN A 132 -7.61 -20.95 7.19
CA GLN A 132 -8.81 -20.14 7.40
C GLN A 132 -8.65 -18.73 6.80
N ARG A 133 -7.48 -18.11 6.94
CA ARG A 133 -7.20 -16.82 6.30
C ARG A 133 -7.17 -16.96 4.77
N GLN A 134 -6.55 -18.02 4.25
CA GLN A 134 -6.43 -18.27 2.82
C GLN A 134 -7.79 -18.46 2.13
N ALA A 135 -8.75 -19.13 2.78
CA ALA A 135 -10.08 -19.33 2.23
C ALA A 135 -10.81 -18.02 1.86
N TYR A 136 -10.49 -16.89 2.52
CA TYR A 136 -11.05 -15.58 2.17
C TYR A 136 -10.40 -14.94 0.93
N PHE A 137 -9.20 -15.36 0.54
CA PHE A 137 -8.51 -14.89 -0.67
C PHE A 137 -8.93 -15.65 -1.93
N ASP A 138 -9.37 -16.89 -1.76
CA ASP A 138 -9.76 -17.78 -2.85
C ASP A 138 -11.18 -17.51 -3.35
N LYS A 139 -11.37 -17.74 -4.65
CA LYS A 139 -12.69 -17.72 -5.28
C LYS A 139 -13.45 -18.98 -4.90
N THR A 140 -14.72 -18.81 -4.53
CA THR A 140 -15.62 -19.92 -4.22
C THR A 140 -16.91 -19.78 -5.05
N GLU A 141 -17.83 -20.72 -4.89
CA GLU A 141 -19.18 -20.60 -5.46
C GLU A 141 -19.98 -19.45 -4.81
N SER A 142 -19.63 -19.06 -3.58
CA SER A 142 -20.39 -18.08 -2.79
C SER A 142 -19.82 -16.66 -2.86
N TRP A 143 -18.54 -16.49 -3.21
CA TRP A 143 -17.90 -15.19 -3.31
C TRP A 143 -16.73 -15.19 -4.29
N GLU A 144 -16.42 -14.02 -4.82
CA GLU A 144 -15.36 -13.85 -5.82
C GLU A 144 -13.96 -13.96 -5.19
N GLY A 145 -13.77 -13.45 -3.97
CA GLY A 145 -12.50 -13.52 -3.24
C GLY A 145 -11.49 -12.45 -3.69
N HIS A 146 -10.56 -12.12 -2.80
CA HIS A 146 -9.61 -11.03 -3.01
C HIS A 146 -8.83 -11.16 -4.33
N THR A 147 -8.30 -12.35 -4.61
CA THR A 147 -7.39 -12.54 -5.75
C THR A 147 -8.11 -12.36 -7.09
N ALA A 148 -9.29 -12.97 -7.24
CA ALA A 148 -10.04 -12.89 -8.49
C ALA A 148 -10.60 -11.48 -8.75
N ILE A 149 -10.99 -10.74 -7.69
CA ILE A 149 -11.36 -9.32 -7.83
C ILE A 149 -10.15 -8.52 -8.33
N GLY A 150 -8.99 -8.65 -7.70
CA GLY A 150 -7.78 -7.90 -8.06
C GLY A 150 -7.27 -8.20 -9.49
N LEU A 151 -7.38 -9.46 -9.93
CA LEU A 151 -6.91 -9.89 -11.25
C LEU A 151 -7.60 -9.16 -12.41
N LYS A 152 -8.87 -8.74 -12.26
CA LYS A 152 -9.63 -8.00 -13.28
C LYS A 152 -9.01 -6.64 -13.64
N PHE A 153 -8.12 -6.14 -12.79
CA PHE A 153 -7.56 -4.79 -12.87
C PHE A 153 -6.03 -4.76 -12.96
N ALA A 154 -5.37 -5.92 -12.87
CA ALA A 154 -3.92 -6.01 -12.72
C ALA A 154 -3.14 -5.47 -13.95
N ASP A 155 -3.77 -5.43 -15.11
CA ASP A 155 -3.20 -4.94 -16.37
C ASP A 155 -3.21 -3.40 -16.52
N ARG A 156 -3.89 -2.69 -15.61
CA ARG A 156 -3.98 -1.21 -15.63
C ARG A 156 -3.74 -0.54 -14.29
N ILE A 157 -3.66 -1.31 -13.21
CA ILE A 157 -3.41 -0.83 -11.84
C ILE A 157 -2.18 -1.55 -11.29
N PHE A 158 -1.07 -0.81 -11.22
CA PHE A 158 0.12 -1.24 -10.50
C PHE A 158 -0.19 -1.35 -9.01
N ARG A 159 0.43 -2.32 -8.33
CA ARG A 159 0.29 -2.49 -6.87
C ARG A 159 1.59 -2.92 -6.21
N ARG A 160 1.76 -2.54 -4.95
CA ARG A 160 2.79 -3.04 -4.05
C ARG A 160 2.22 -3.18 -2.64
N LEU A 161 2.57 -4.29 -1.99
CA LEU A 161 2.15 -4.59 -0.62
C LEU A 161 3.35 -4.49 0.32
N TYR A 162 3.17 -3.81 1.44
CA TYR A 162 4.16 -3.76 2.51
C TYR A 162 3.51 -4.16 3.85
N HIS A 163 4.24 -4.95 4.62
CA HIS A 163 3.82 -5.42 5.94
C HIS A 163 4.41 -4.54 7.04
N SER A 164 3.59 -4.20 8.04
CA SER A 164 3.92 -3.21 9.07
C SER A 164 3.68 -3.70 10.50
N ARG A 165 2.79 -4.69 10.69
CA ARG A 165 2.38 -5.20 12.01
C ARG A 165 3.54 -5.52 12.96
N TYR A 166 4.57 -6.21 12.45
CA TYR A 166 5.68 -6.73 13.26
C TYR A 166 6.98 -5.92 13.14
N LEU A 167 6.91 -4.64 12.77
CA LEU A 167 8.10 -3.77 12.65
C LEU A 167 8.66 -3.24 13.99
N GLY A 168 8.18 -3.74 15.14
CA GLY A 168 8.64 -3.32 16.48
C GLY A 168 8.15 -1.94 16.96
N MET A 169 7.47 -1.17 16.12
CA MET A 169 6.94 0.17 16.44
C MET A 169 5.43 0.22 16.75
N ARG A 170 4.75 -0.94 16.72
CA ARG A 170 3.29 -1.09 16.90
C ARG A 170 2.48 0.00 16.17
N PRO A 171 2.57 0.07 14.83
CA PRO A 171 1.75 1.01 14.07
C PRO A 171 0.27 0.63 14.21
N ASP A 172 -0.62 1.61 14.06
CA ASP A 172 -2.08 1.39 14.03
C ASP A 172 -2.57 0.94 12.64
N TYR A 173 -1.69 0.27 11.88
CA TYR A 173 -1.94 -0.35 10.59
C TYR A 173 -1.06 -1.59 10.47
N ASP A 174 -1.60 -2.66 9.90
CA ASP A 174 -0.87 -3.90 9.66
C ASP A 174 -0.19 -3.91 8.30
N PHE A 175 -0.77 -3.20 7.33
CA PHE A 175 -0.32 -3.15 5.95
C PHE A 175 -0.31 -1.73 5.41
N LEU A 176 0.61 -1.47 4.50
CA LEU A 176 0.52 -0.36 3.55
C LEU A 176 0.31 -0.97 2.17
N THR A 177 -0.88 -0.80 1.61
CA THR A 177 -1.14 -1.13 0.21
C THR A 177 -0.92 0.11 -0.63
N TYR A 178 -0.14 -0.04 -1.68
CA TYR A 178 0.27 1.06 -2.55
C TYR A 178 -0.12 0.74 -3.98
N PHE A 179 -0.73 1.70 -4.67
CA PHE A 179 -1.20 1.54 -6.04
C PHE A 179 -0.77 2.70 -6.93
N GLU A 180 -0.56 2.43 -8.22
CA GLU A 180 -0.41 3.47 -9.24
C GLU A 180 -1.27 3.15 -10.46
N PHE A 181 -1.82 4.19 -11.09
CA PHE A 181 -2.55 4.09 -12.35
C PHE A 181 -2.61 5.46 -13.03
N GLU A 182 -2.84 5.47 -14.34
CA GLU A 182 -3.15 6.69 -15.08
C GLU A 182 -4.55 7.21 -14.69
N GLU A 183 -4.75 8.53 -14.66
CA GLU A 183 -6.01 9.17 -14.24
C GLU A 183 -7.25 8.66 -15.01
N LYS A 184 -7.09 8.24 -16.26
CA LYS A 184 -8.16 7.59 -17.06
C LYS A 184 -8.72 6.32 -16.41
N HIS A 185 -7.93 5.60 -15.60
CA HIS A 185 -8.32 4.38 -14.89
C HIS A 185 -8.87 4.64 -13.47
N GLN A 186 -9.11 5.91 -13.09
CA GLN A 186 -9.65 6.22 -11.77
C GLN A 186 -11.00 5.51 -11.49
N ARG A 187 -11.86 5.36 -12.50
CA ARG A 187 -13.13 4.62 -12.35
C ARG A 187 -12.89 3.15 -12.07
N ASP A 188 -11.95 2.53 -12.78
CA ASP A 188 -11.54 1.13 -12.58
C ASP A 188 -11.01 0.93 -11.16
N PHE A 189 -10.16 1.83 -10.66
CA PHE A 189 -9.63 1.74 -9.30
C PHE A 189 -10.73 1.88 -8.22
N ARG A 190 -11.71 2.77 -8.43
CA ARG A 190 -12.86 2.87 -7.52
C ARG A 190 -13.73 1.60 -7.55
N ALA A 191 -13.91 0.99 -8.72
CA ALA A 191 -14.62 -0.27 -8.85
C ALA A 191 -13.89 -1.43 -8.15
N LEU A 192 -12.55 -1.48 -8.25
CA LEU A 192 -11.70 -2.42 -7.52
C LEU A 192 -11.92 -2.28 -6.00
N LEU A 193 -11.79 -1.06 -5.46
CA LEU A 193 -11.98 -0.82 -4.03
C LEU A 193 -13.41 -1.15 -3.58
N SER A 194 -14.42 -0.78 -4.37
CA SER A 194 -15.82 -1.11 -4.07
C SER A 194 -16.03 -2.61 -3.95
N GLN A 195 -15.49 -3.40 -4.87
CA GLN A 195 -15.61 -4.87 -4.84
C GLN A 195 -14.83 -5.48 -3.67
N LEU A 196 -13.61 -5.01 -3.40
CA LEU A 196 -12.81 -5.48 -2.27
C LEU A 196 -13.44 -5.18 -0.92
N ARG A 197 -14.25 -4.11 -0.83
CA ARG A 197 -14.96 -3.70 0.39
C ARG A 197 -16.35 -4.30 0.53
N ASP A 198 -16.89 -4.89 -0.53
CA ASP A 198 -18.18 -5.60 -0.47
C ASP A 198 -17.98 -6.94 0.22
N THR A 199 -18.48 -7.06 1.45
CA THR A 199 -18.36 -8.29 2.26
C THR A 199 -19.10 -9.51 1.68
N LYS A 200 -19.94 -9.34 0.66
CA LYS A 200 -20.55 -10.44 -0.10
C LYS A 200 -19.58 -10.97 -1.16
N LEU A 201 -18.84 -10.08 -1.83
CA LEU A 201 -17.85 -10.46 -2.85
C LEU A 201 -16.49 -10.82 -2.24
N ASN A 202 -16.11 -10.15 -1.15
CA ASN A 202 -14.87 -10.35 -0.41
C ASN A 202 -15.13 -10.33 1.11
N PRO A 203 -15.49 -11.47 1.73
CA PRO A 203 -15.78 -11.52 3.16
C PRO A 203 -14.58 -11.18 4.06
N GLU A 204 -13.34 -11.18 3.54
CA GLU A 204 -12.14 -10.67 4.19
C GLU A 204 -12.35 -9.27 4.80
N TRP A 205 -13.14 -8.41 4.13
CA TRP A 205 -13.36 -7.03 4.53
C TRP A 205 -14.07 -6.87 5.88
N LYS A 206 -14.73 -7.93 6.36
CA LYS A 206 -15.34 -7.97 7.71
C LYS A 206 -14.30 -7.80 8.81
N PHE A 207 -13.04 -8.10 8.54
CA PHE A 207 -11.97 -8.07 9.52
C PHE A 207 -11.17 -6.77 9.55
N VAL A 208 -11.38 -5.86 8.59
CA VAL A 208 -10.71 -4.56 8.58
C VAL A 208 -11.40 -3.63 9.57
N ASP A 209 -10.68 -3.03 10.50
CA ASP A 209 -11.25 -2.11 11.50
C ASP A 209 -10.69 -0.67 11.38
N LYS A 210 -9.63 -0.49 10.56
CA LYS A 210 -9.15 0.82 10.15
C LYS A 210 -8.68 0.82 8.70
N GLU A 211 -9.16 1.79 7.93
CA GLU A 211 -8.71 2.08 6.56
C GLU A 211 -8.96 3.56 6.23
N PHE A 212 -8.02 4.17 5.53
CA PHE A 212 -8.22 5.43 4.82
C PHE A 212 -7.33 5.46 3.58
N GLU A 213 -7.71 6.27 2.60
CA GLU A 213 -6.99 6.42 1.34
C GLU A 213 -6.23 7.74 1.33
N VAL A 214 -4.98 7.74 0.87
CA VAL A 214 -4.20 8.95 0.58
C VAL A 214 -3.94 8.98 -0.92
N TRP A 215 -4.73 9.77 -1.63
CA TRP A 215 -4.59 9.95 -3.07
C TRP A 215 -3.58 11.04 -3.35
N MET A 216 -2.66 10.77 -4.27
CA MET A 216 -1.53 11.64 -4.54
C MET A 216 -1.18 11.65 -6.03
N THR A 217 -0.68 12.79 -6.53
CA THR A 217 -0.12 12.88 -7.89
C THR A 217 1.38 12.60 -7.81
N LYS A 218 1.89 11.69 -8.63
CA LYS A 218 3.33 11.36 -8.71
C LYS A 218 4.06 12.43 -9.51
N ILE A 219 4.95 13.15 -8.86
CA ILE A 219 5.70 14.26 -9.45
C ILE A 219 7.16 13.86 -9.69
N ARG A 220 7.80 14.58 -10.62
CA ARG A 220 9.22 14.42 -10.92
C ARG A 220 10.09 14.98 -9.80
#